data_AF-A0A5J4VNY3-F1
#
_entry.id   AF-A0A5J4VNY3-F1
#
_cell.length_a   1.000
_cell.length_b   1.000
_cell.length_c   1.000
_cell.angle_alpha   90.00
_cell.angle_beta   90.00
_cell.angle_gamma   90.00
#
_symmetry.space_group_name_H-M   'P 1'
#
loop_
_entity.id
_entity.type
_entity.pdbx_description
1 polymer ?
#
loop_
_entity_poly.entity_id
_entity_poly.type
_entity_poly.pdbx_seq_one_letter_code
_entity_poly.pdbx_strand_id
1 'polypeptide(L)'
;MFGSTTGADVTTIIPHLIEDIESDNANLHAPSLRQLLEIILDNRESKDLSLKYKLMPLLNKFAGNIEKNEEFVLSTTILHVIGVRNGSDDNTILAGAAIDSIIHSLF
;
A
#
# COMPACT_ATOMS: atom_id res chain seq x y z
N MET A 1 10.78 -16.09 -11.02
CA MET A 1 11.93 -15.22 -11.36
C MET A 1 11.31 -13.92 -11.82
N PHE A 2 11.21 -12.93 -10.93
CA PHE A 2 10.55 -11.66 -11.26
C PHE A 2 11.63 -10.68 -11.69
N GLY A 3 11.52 -10.21 -12.93
CA GLY A 3 12.44 -9.24 -13.52
C GLY A 3 12.28 -7.89 -12.83
N SER A 4 13.39 -7.18 -12.66
CA SER A 4 13.40 -5.81 -12.15
C SER A 4 12.56 -4.93 -13.09
N THR A 5 11.39 -4.47 -12.62
CA THR A 5 10.54 -3.52 -13.33
C THR A 5 11.29 -2.19 -13.44
N THR A 6 11.59 -1.73 -14.66
CA THR A 6 12.40 -0.51 -14.85
C THR A 6 11.58 0.74 -14.52
N GLY A 7 12.25 1.87 -14.24
CA GLY A 7 11.56 3.11 -13.86
C GLY A 7 10.54 3.63 -14.89
N ALA A 8 10.74 3.36 -16.18
CA ALA A 8 9.77 3.69 -17.24
C ALA A 8 8.52 2.79 -17.19
N ASP A 9 8.71 1.50 -16.88
CA ASP A 9 7.62 0.54 -16.70
C ASP A 9 6.77 0.93 -15.49
N VAL A 10 7.39 1.36 -14.38
CA VAL A 10 6.67 1.83 -13.19
C VAL A 10 5.72 3.00 -13.50
N THR A 11 6.15 3.94 -14.36
CA THR A 11 5.31 5.11 -14.70
C THR A 11 4.07 4.78 -15.52
N THR A 12 4.08 3.65 -16.23
CA THR A 12 2.94 3.17 -17.03
C THR A 12 2.11 2.16 -16.26
N ILE A 13 2.71 1.31 -15.42
CA ILE A 13 2.03 0.27 -14.65
C ILE A 13 1.18 0.86 -13.53
N ILE A 14 1.70 1.81 -12.74
CA ILE A 14 0.96 2.35 -11.58
C ILE A 14 -0.41 2.94 -11.95
N PRO A 15 -0.57 3.76 -13.02
CA PRO A 15 -1.88 4.22 -13.44
C PRO A 15 -2.90 3.10 -13.69
N HIS A 16 -2.51 2.02 -14.38
CA HIS A 16 -3.41 0.88 -14.63
C HIS A 16 -3.77 0.15 -13.34
N LEU A 17 -2.81 -0.02 -12.42
CA LEU A 17 -3.09 -0.59 -11.10
C LEU A 17 -4.10 0.25 -10.31
N ILE A 18 -4.02 1.58 -10.40
CA ILE A 18 -4.97 2.47 -9.73
C ILE A 18 -6.36 2.29 -10.33
N GLU A 19 -6.49 2.23 -11.66
CA GLU A 19 -7.77 1.96 -12.33
C GLU A 19 -8.38 0.64 -11.84
N ASP A 20 -7.58 -0.42 -11.75
CA ASP A 20 -8.03 -1.72 -11.26
C ASP A 20 -8.47 -1.68 -9.79
N ILE A 21 -7.73 -0.98 -8.92
CA ILE A 21 -8.04 -0.81 -7.48
C ILE A 21 -9.28 0.06 -7.26
N GLU A 22 -9.51 1.07 -8.11
CA GLU A 22 -10.67 1.96 -8.03
C GLU A 22 -11.92 1.34 -8.67
N SER A 23 -11.76 0.36 -9.56
CA SER A 23 -12.87 -0.30 -10.25
C SER A 23 -13.87 -0.97 -9.29
N ASP A 24 -15.09 -1.18 -9.76
CA ASP A 24 -16.11 -1.94 -9.01
C ASP A 24 -15.85 -3.46 -8.99
N ASN A 25 -14.84 -3.94 -9.72
CA ASN A 25 -14.51 -5.36 -9.77
C ASN A 25 -13.53 -5.72 -8.64
N ALA A 26 -14.07 -6.12 -7.49
CA ALA A 26 -13.28 -6.52 -6.32
C ALA A 26 -12.25 -7.62 -6.60
N ASN A 27 -12.45 -8.46 -7.63
CA ASN A 27 -11.48 -9.50 -8.00
C ASN A 27 -10.14 -8.92 -8.50
N LEU A 28 -10.12 -7.64 -8.90
CA LEU A 28 -8.93 -6.94 -9.37
C LEU A 28 -8.16 -6.24 -8.24
N HIS A 29 -8.78 -6.03 -7.07
CA HIS A 29 -8.20 -5.23 -6.00
C HIS A 29 -6.98 -5.91 -5.38
N ALA A 30 -7.16 -7.13 -4.86
CA ALA A 30 -6.07 -7.90 -4.26
C ALA A 30 -4.85 -8.11 -5.20
N PRO A 31 -4.98 -8.60 -6.45
CA PRO A 31 -3.83 -8.76 -7.33
C PRO A 31 -3.13 -7.44 -7.64
N SER A 32 -3.89 -6.35 -7.82
CA SER A 32 -3.32 -5.03 -8.12
C SER A 32 -2.59 -4.42 -6.92
N LEU A 33 -3.13 -4.60 -5.71
CA LEU A 33 -2.48 -4.22 -4.46
C LEU A 33 -1.18 -5.00 -4.22
N ARG A 34 -1.14 -6.31 -4.54
CA ARG A 34 0.10 -7.10 -4.47
C ARG A 34 1.17 -6.55 -5.40
N GLN A 35 0.81 -6.29 -6.66
CA GLN A 35 1.76 -5.75 -7.63
C GLN A 35 2.23 -4.34 -7.25
N LEU A 36 1.34 -3.51 -6.68
CA LEU A 36 1.71 -2.21 -6.14
C LEU A 36 2.70 -2.35 -4.97
N LEU A 37 2.50 -3.32 -4.07
CA LEU A 37 3.43 -3.60 -2.97
C LEU A 37 4.81 -3.99 -3.50
N GLU A 38 4.89 -4.86 -4.50
CA GLU A 38 6.16 -5.24 -5.13
C GLU A 38 6.91 -4.02 -5.68
N ILE A 39 6.23 -3.15 -6.43
CA ILE A 39 6.82 -1.92 -6.97
C ILE A 39 7.31 -1.00 -5.85
N ILE A 40 6.51 -0.84 -4.79
CA ILE A 40 6.88 -0.02 -3.64
C ILE A 40 8.07 -0.63 -2.92
N LEU A 41 8.17 -1.95 -2.78
CA LEU A 41 9.31 -2.61 -2.15
C LEU A 41 10.59 -2.44 -2.97
N ASP A 42 10.51 -2.54 -4.29
CA ASP A 42 11.64 -2.40 -5.21
C ASP A 42 12.12 -0.96 -5.37
N ASN A 43 11.23 0.03 -5.25
CA ASN A 43 11.59 1.44 -5.39
C ASN A 43 11.83 2.12 -4.02
N ARG A 44 13.11 2.42 -3.72
CA ARG A 44 13.51 3.10 -2.48
C ARG A 44 12.98 4.53 -2.36
N GLU A 45 12.65 5.18 -3.47
CA GLU A 45 12.01 6.51 -3.52
C GLU A 45 10.47 6.39 -3.51
N SER A 46 9.93 5.45 -2.72
CA SER A 46 8.49 5.23 -2.57
C SER A 46 7.73 6.50 -2.13
N LYS A 47 8.42 7.48 -1.53
CA LYS A 47 7.89 8.80 -1.20
C LYS A 47 7.33 9.53 -2.43
N ASP A 48 8.13 9.60 -3.48
CA ASP A 48 7.82 10.39 -4.66
C ASP A 48 6.69 9.73 -5.46
N LEU A 49 6.68 8.39 -5.50
CA LEU A 49 5.56 7.63 -6.06
C LEU A 49 4.27 7.85 -5.25
N SER A 50 4.34 7.77 -3.93
CA SER A 50 3.18 7.98 -3.05
C SER A 50 2.55 9.36 -3.25
N LEU A 51 3.37 10.41 -3.38
CA LEU A 51 2.91 11.78 -3.63
C LEU A 51 2.37 11.94 -5.05
N LYS A 52 3.13 11.48 -6.05
CA LYS A 52 2.77 11.60 -7.47
C LYS A 52 1.42 10.95 -7.79
N TYR A 53 1.18 9.77 -7.22
CA TYR A 53 0.00 8.97 -7.50
C TYR A 53 -1.07 9.04 -6.40
N LYS A 54 -0.88 9.88 -5.38
CA LYS A 54 -1.82 10.05 -4.26
C LYS A 54 -2.22 8.69 -3.63
N LEU A 55 -1.23 7.84 -3.34
CA LEU A 55 -1.49 6.48 -2.87
C LEU A 55 -2.14 6.43 -1.47
N MET A 56 -1.90 7.43 -0.62
CA MET A 56 -2.48 7.47 0.74
C MET A 56 -4.02 7.40 0.76
N PRO A 57 -4.78 8.31 0.11
CA PRO A 57 -6.24 8.22 0.10
C PRO A 57 -6.76 6.93 -0.57
N LEU A 58 -6.09 6.46 -1.62
CA LEU A 58 -6.44 5.20 -2.30
C LEU A 58 -6.37 4.00 -1.35
N LEU A 59 -5.26 3.86 -0.61
CA LEU A 59 -5.02 2.75 0.30
C LEU A 59 -5.87 2.85 1.58
N ASN A 60 -6.14 4.07 2.05
CA ASN A 60 -6.98 4.30 3.23
C ASN A 60 -8.43 3.79 3.05
N LYS A 61 -8.93 3.69 1.81
CA LYS A 61 -10.23 3.07 1.50
C LYS A 61 -10.32 1.64 2.05
N PHE A 62 -9.24 0.88 1.95
CA PHE A 62 -9.17 -0.51 2.38
C PHE A 62 -8.66 -0.66 3.82
N ALA A 63 -7.72 0.20 4.24
CA ALA A 63 -7.21 0.20 5.60
C ALA A 63 -8.27 0.59 6.65
N GLY A 64 -9.31 1.32 6.23
CA GLY A 64 -10.48 1.62 7.07
C GLY A 64 -11.51 0.48 7.16
N ASN A 65 -11.28 -0.66 6.50
CA ASN A 65 -12.21 -1.79 6.52
C ASN A 65 -12.17 -2.50 7.90
N ILE A 66 -13.35 -2.79 8.45
CA ILE A 66 -13.52 -3.51 9.71
C ILE A 66 -13.20 -5.00 9.52
N GLU A 67 -13.50 -5.54 8.34
CA GLU A 67 -13.13 -6.91 7.98
C GLU A 67 -11.67 -6.95 7.54
N LYS A 68 -10.84 -7.69 8.27
CA LYS A 68 -9.41 -7.88 8.00
C LYS A 68 -9.18 -8.85 6.84
N ASN A 69 -9.67 -8.47 5.66
CA ASN A 69 -9.51 -9.22 4.42
C ASN A 69 -8.11 -8.98 3.81
N GLU A 70 -7.83 -9.62 2.68
CA GLU A 70 -6.51 -9.49 2.05
C GLU A 70 -6.20 -8.04 1.62
N GLU A 71 -7.18 -7.30 1.12
CA GLU A 71 -6.99 -5.90 0.69
C GLU A 71 -6.61 -5.00 1.88
N PHE A 72 -7.22 -5.23 3.05
CA PHE A 72 -6.82 -4.59 4.30
C PHE A 72 -5.35 -4.87 4.63
N VAL A 73 -4.93 -6.13 4.57
CA VAL A 73 -3.53 -6.52 4.88
C VAL A 73 -2.55 -5.88 3.90
N LEU A 74 -2.83 -5.93 2.60
CA LEU A 74 -1.96 -5.37 1.57
C LEU A 74 -1.88 -3.84 1.67
N SER A 75 -3.02 -3.17 1.81
CA SER A 75 -3.07 -1.71 1.89
C SER A 75 -2.35 -1.15 3.12
N THR A 76 -2.56 -1.75 4.30
CA THR A 76 -1.86 -1.37 5.53
C THR A 76 -0.37 -1.64 5.45
N THR A 77 0.05 -2.73 4.80
CA THR A 77 1.46 -3.04 4.56
C THR A 77 2.12 -1.99 3.66
N ILE A 78 1.48 -1.61 2.55
CA ILE A 78 2.01 -0.58 1.64
C ILE A 78 2.15 0.77 2.38
N LEU A 79 1.11 1.17 3.12
CA LEU A 79 1.13 2.39 3.94
C LEU A 79 2.27 2.36 4.96
N HIS A 80 2.49 1.23 5.62
CA HIS A 80 3.59 1.05 6.58
C HIS A 80 4.97 1.21 5.93
N VAL A 81 5.20 0.55 4.79
CA VAL A 81 6.47 0.63 4.06
C VAL A 81 6.77 2.08 3.63
N ILE A 82 5.77 2.79 3.09
CA ILE A 82 5.90 4.20 2.71
C ILE A 82 6.22 5.05 3.93
N GLY A 83 5.51 4.86 5.05
CA GLY A 83 5.72 5.61 6.28
C GLY A 83 7.15 5.48 6.81
N VAL A 84 7.62 4.24 6.95
CA VAL A 84 8.99 3.94 7.42
C VAL A 84 10.06 4.55 6.52
N ARG A 85 9.91 4.45 5.19
CA ARG A 85 10.90 4.94 4.22
C ARG A 85 10.94 6.46 4.11
N ASN A 86 9.83 7.14 4.38
CA ASN A 86 9.74 8.59 4.26
C ASN A 86 10.41 9.33 5.42
N GLY A 87 10.94 8.61 6.42
CA GLY A 87 11.39 9.19 7.68
C GLY A 87 10.25 9.90 8.40
N SER A 88 9.01 9.48 8.14
CA SER A 88 7.84 10.08 8.75
C SER A 88 7.75 9.54 10.17
N ASP A 89 8.14 10.40 11.11
CA ASP A 89 7.80 10.30 12.52
C ASP A 89 6.31 10.63 12.77
N ASP A 90 5.42 10.50 11.76
CA ASP A 90 3.97 10.62 11.97
C ASP A 90 3.48 9.40 12.77
N ASN A 91 3.60 9.55 14.09
CA ASN A 91 3.09 8.65 15.12
C ASN A 91 1.60 8.32 14.95
N THR A 92 0.85 9.00 14.09
CA THR A 92 -0.56 8.69 13.79
C THR A 92 -0.73 7.44 12.92
N ILE A 93 0.20 7.16 11.99
CA ILE A 93 0.18 5.94 11.15
C ILE A 93 0.72 4.74 11.94
N LEU A 94 1.76 4.98 12.76
CA LEU A 94 2.34 3.97 13.65
C LEU A 94 1.40 3.59 14.81
N ALA A 95 0.70 4.55 15.43
CA ALA A 95 -0.21 4.27 16.54
C ALA A 95 -1.42 3.42 16.11
N GLY A 96 -1.97 3.63 14.91
CA GLY A 96 -3.09 2.82 14.42
C GLY A 96 -2.73 1.35 14.20
N ALA A 97 -1.59 1.07 13.57
CA ALA A 97 -1.15 -0.29 13.28
C ALA A 97 -0.55 -1.02 14.50
N ALA A 98 0.16 -0.32 15.39
CA ALA A 98 0.80 -0.91 16.55
C ALA A 98 -0.18 -1.14 17.73
N ILE A 99 -1.16 -0.25 17.95
CA ILE A 99 -2.15 -0.44 19.03
C ILE A 99 -2.99 -1.69 18.78
N ASP A 100 -3.42 -1.91 17.53
CA ASP A 100 -4.20 -3.10 17.17
C ASP A 100 -3.38 -4.39 17.26
N SER A 101 -2.08 -4.35 16.90
CA SER A 101 -1.19 -5.50 17.00
C SER A 101 -0.82 -5.85 18.46
N ILE A 102 -0.74 -4.87 19.36
CA ILE A 102 -0.40 -5.08 20.77
C ILE A 102 -1.60 -5.60 21.55
N ILE A 103 -2.79 -5.03 21.34
CA ILE A 103 -4.03 -5.49 22.00
C ILE A 103 -4.33 -6.96 21.66
N HIS A 104 -4.09 -7.38 20.42
CA HIS A 104 -4.32 -8.77 20.00
C HIS A 104 -3.24 -9.77 20.47
N SER A 105 -2.12 -9.28 21.02
CA SER A 105 -1.04 -10.12 21.58
C SER A 105 -1.13 -10.29 23.10
N LEU A 106 -1.94 -9.46 23.77
CA LEU A 106 -2.06 -9.41 25.23
C LEU A 106 -3.37 -10.03 25.76
N PHE A 107 -4.31 -10.40 24.88
CA PHE A 107 -5.57 -11.08 25.21
C PHE A 107 -5.77 -12.33 24.35
#